data_AF-A0A1F9D2N5-F1
#
_entry.id   AF-A0A1F9D2N5-F1
#
_cell.length_a   1.000
_cell.length_b   1.000
_cell.length_c   1.000
_cell.angle_alpha   90.00
_cell.angle_beta   90.00
_cell.angle_gamma   90.00
#
_symmetry.space_group_name_H-M   'P 1'
#
loop_
_entity.id
_entity.type
_entity.pdbx_description
1 polymer ?
#
loop_
_entity_poly.entity_id
_entity_poly.type
_entity_poly.pdbx_seq_one_letter_code
_entity_poly.pdbx_strand_id
1 'polypeptide(L)'
;MKQLILCDFDATISVRDMGYVLVNHFTSGNWEAIDRDFREGKIGSKEAYSRIEKILQGDESTLLRFVQEHPNIDPTFPVFYQYCRDKGMDVKIVSDGLDFYIKKILEIHHLSEIPFYANCIRFQEGERIDISFPHSGEECGLCGTCKKRFIQIHRKEYDSIFFVGNGLSDRCAAQEADFVFAKDSLYTFCIDHDIPCHFFKDFQEILNDLKKQIRGIIFDLDGTLIESYEAIYLGLKECFQYFCKEIFPFRDLKIYLKADLEATLSQFFSPEEVLKAIPIMRKKYEEVYLHKTHFLNGAQEVLRRLRLDGILLGIASNKFGRFSRGALLHLGVSDYFKSVIGAGDVPRNKPFPDMIHAALKEMDLLPEEAIFVGDTLTDIETGKQAGLDVYALPTGFHSKKELAQGKPRRLLRNLQELGRIINHSFS
;
A
#
# COMPACT_ATOMS: atom_id res chain seq x y z
N MET A 1 15.53 -18.52 7.19
CA MET A 1 14.60 -18.47 6.05
C MET A 1 15.35 -17.77 4.91
N LYS A 2 15.49 -18.39 3.74
CA LYS A 2 16.22 -17.80 2.62
C LYS A 2 15.27 -16.93 1.79
N GLN A 3 15.56 -15.64 1.70
CA GLN A 3 14.68 -14.64 1.08
C GLN A 3 15.34 -14.04 -0.16
N LEU A 4 14.52 -13.75 -1.18
CA LEU A 4 14.93 -13.08 -2.41
C LEU A 4 14.09 -11.83 -2.61
N ILE A 5 14.76 -10.72 -2.94
CA ILE A 5 14.12 -9.52 -3.47
C ILE A 5 14.48 -9.42 -4.96
N LEU A 6 13.46 -9.54 -5.81
CA LEU A 6 13.58 -9.25 -7.22
C LEU A 6 13.15 -7.81 -7.45
N CYS A 7 14.07 -6.99 -7.96
CA CYS A 7 13.82 -5.59 -8.24
C CYS A 7 13.76 -5.35 -9.76
N ASP A 8 12.73 -4.64 -10.20
CA ASP A 8 12.80 -3.91 -11.45
C ASP A 8 13.87 -2.80 -11.38
N PHE A 9 14.36 -2.36 -12.53
CA PHE A 9 15.35 -1.29 -12.61
C PHE A 9 14.73 0.05 -13.02
N ASP A 10 14.05 0.09 -14.17
CA ASP A 10 13.69 1.32 -14.86
C ASP A 10 12.52 2.06 -14.20
N ALA A 11 12.78 3.28 -13.70
CA ALA A 11 11.86 4.03 -12.85
C ALA A 11 11.51 3.32 -11.53
N THR A 12 12.23 2.26 -11.17
CA THR A 12 12.17 1.58 -9.87
C THR A 12 13.43 1.88 -9.05
N ILE A 13 14.58 1.33 -9.45
CA ILE A 13 15.92 1.65 -8.90
C ILE A 13 16.43 2.94 -9.53
N SER A 14 16.34 3.09 -10.85
CA SER A 14 16.68 4.35 -11.50
C SER A 14 15.58 5.38 -11.22
N VAL A 15 15.95 6.65 -11.03
CA VAL A 15 14.97 7.72 -10.73
C VAL A 15 14.05 7.97 -11.93
N ARG A 16 14.56 7.75 -13.14
CA ARG A 16 13.83 7.84 -14.41
C ARG A 16 13.96 6.53 -15.16
N ASP A 17 12.97 6.22 -15.99
CA ASP A 17 13.06 5.12 -16.94
C ASP A 17 14.17 5.42 -17.96
N MET A 18 15.31 4.73 -17.84
CA MET A 18 16.48 5.03 -18.66
C MET A 18 16.29 4.57 -20.09
N GLY A 19 15.55 3.47 -20.30
CA GLY A 19 15.11 3.04 -21.62
C GLY A 19 14.31 4.13 -22.33
N TYR A 20 13.32 4.71 -21.66
CA TYR A 20 12.51 5.80 -22.20
C TYR A 20 13.36 7.05 -22.50
N VAL A 21 14.24 7.45 -21.58
CA VAL A 21 15.10 8.64 -21.76
C VAL A 21 16.03 8.46 -22.97
N LEU A 22 16.60 7.26 -23.16
CA LEU A 22 17.43 6.94 -24.31
C LEU A 22 16.64 6.97 -25.62
N VAL A 23 15.51 6.27 -25.67
CA VAL A 23 14.67 6.17 -26.87
C VAL A 23 14.17 7.55 -27.31
N ASN A 24 13.77 8.40 -26.36
CA ASN A 24 13.34 9.77 -26.65
C ASN A 24 14.47 10.67 -27.21
N HIS A 25 15.73 10.39 -26.89
CA HIS A 25 16.87 11.20 -27.35
C HIS A 25 17.51 10.66 -28.64
N PHE A 26 17.61 9.35 -28.79
CA PHE A 26 18.43 8.69 -29.81
C PHE A 26 17.64 7.99 -30.91
N THR A 27 16.32 8.21 -31.01
CA THR A 27 15.55 7.68 -32.14
C THR A 27 15.19 8.75 -33.15
N SER A 28 15.20 8.38 -34.43
CA SER A 28 14.85 9.26 -35.55
C SER A 28 13.45 9.01 -36.12
N GLY A 29 12.64 8.16 -35.47
CA GLY A 29 11.34 7.70 -35.93
C GLY A 29 10.23 7.93 -34.91
N ASN A 30 9.01 7.48 -35.23
CA ASN A 30 7.82 7.61 -34.38
C ASN A 30 7.83 6.54 -33.27
N TRP A 31 8.77 6.66 -32.34
CA TRP A 31 8.87 5.76 -31.19
C TRP A 31 7.66 5.92 -30.26
N GLU A 32 7.00 7.08 -30.25
CA GLU A 32 5.80 7.35 -29.48
C GLU A 32 4.63 6.44 -29.90
N ALA A 33 4.55 6.07 -31.18
CA ALA A 33 3.59 5.07 -31.65
C ALA A 33 3.88 3.67 -31.10
N ILE A 34 5.16 3.30 -30.98
CA ILE A 34 5.58 2.01 -30.41
C ILE A 34 5.24 1.98 -28.90
N ASP A 35 5.57 3.05 -28.17
CA ASP A 35 5.25 3.19 -26.74
C ASP A 35 3.73 3.15 -26.50
N ARG A 36 2.94 3.86 -27.33
CA ARG A 36 1.48 3.78 -27.26
C ARG A 36 0.96 2.36 -27.47
N ASP A 37 1.43 1.66 -28.51
CA ASP A 37 0.99 0.28 -28.79
C ASP A 37 1.36 -0.66 -27.62
N PHE A 38 2.52 -0.47 -26.99
CA PHE A 38 2.93 -1.23 -25.81
C PHE A 38 2.03 -0.93 -24.59
N ARG A 39 1.81 0.35 -24.28
CA ARG A 39 0.97 0.78 -23.15
C ARG A 39 -0.49 0.34 -23.28
N GLU A 40 -1.00 0.31 -24.52
CA GLU A 40 -2.34 -0.20 -24.84
C GLU A 40 -2.41 -1.74 -24.90
N GLY A 41 -1.27 -2.44 -24.72
CA GLY A 41 -1.21 -3.90 -24.72
C GLY A 41 -1.34 -4.55 -26.10
N LYS A 42 -1.21 -3.78 -27.19
CA LYS A 42 -1.25 -4.30 -28.57
C LYS A 42 0.02 -5.09 -28.92
N ILE A 43 1.14 -4.72 -28.32
CA ILE A 43 2.43 -5.40 -28.45
C ILE A 43 3.05 -5.63 -27.08
N GLY A 44 3.92 -6.64 -26.97
CA GLY A 44 4.76 -6.86 -25.79
C GLY A 44 6.07 -6.07 -25.86
N SER A 45 6.84 -6.06 -24.76
CA SER A 45 8.12 -5.34 -24.69
C SER A 45 9.15 -5.91 -25.67
N LYS A 46 9.12 -7.21 -25.97
CA LYS A 46 9.99 -7.83 -26.98
C LYS A 46 9.81 -7.19 -28.35
N GLU A 47 8.57 -7.14 -28.83
CA GLU A 47 8.22 -6.53 -30.12
C GLU A 47 8.50 -5.02 -30.11
N ALA A 48 8.24 -4.33 -28.98
CA ALA A 48 8.56 -2.91 -28.85
C ALA A 48 10.06 -2.65 -29.06
N TYR A 49 10.93 -3.38 -28.35
CA TYR A 49 12.38 -3.25 -28.52
C TYR A 49 12.87 -3.69 -29.90
N SER A 50 12.29 -4.72 -30.52
CA SER A 50 12.61 -5.10 -31.91
C SER A 50 12.24 -4.03 -32.94
N ARG A 51 11.25 -3.17 -32.64
CA ARG A 51 10.94 -2.00 -33.47
C ARG A 51 11.86 -0.82 -33.16
N ILE A 52 12.17 -0.58 -31.88
CA ILE A 52 13.10 0.46 -31.43
C ILE A 52 14.49 0.23 -32.02
N GLU A 53 14.99 -1.01 -32.05
CA GLU A 53 16.28 -1.39 -32.65
C GLU A 53 16.46 -0.79 -34.06
N LYS A 54 15.40 -0.76 -34.86
CA LYS A 54 15.44 -0.31 -36.26
C LYS A 54 15.54 1.21 -36.42
N ILE A 55 15.23 1.97 -35.37
CA ILE A 55 15.17 3.43 -35.38
C ILE A 55 16.11 4.09 -34.37
N LEU A 56 16.77 3.28 -33.53
CA LEU A 56 17.77 3.73 -32.57
C LEU A 56 19.07 4.06 -33.30
N GLN A 57 19.64 5.21 -32.96
CA GLN A 57 20.84 5.76 -33.58
C GLN A 57 21.95 5.97 -32.55
N GLY A 58 23.18 6.08 -33.04
CA GLY A 58 24.36 6.38 -32.23
C GLY A 58 25.21 5.16 -31.95
N ASP A 59 26.51 5.42 -31.75
CA ASP A 59 27.47 4.39 -31.39
C ASP A 59 27.53 4.14 -29.87
N GLU A 60 28.23 3.06 -29.49
CA GLU A 60 28.40 2.67 -28.08
C GLU A 60 28.96 3.82 -27.24
N SER A 61 29.93 4.57 -27.78
CA SER A 61 30.61 5.66 -27.06
C SER A 61 29.66 6.81 -26.73
N THR A 62 28.76 7.12 -27.66
CA THR A 62 27.79 8.21 -27.55
C THR A 62 26.72 7.85 -26.54
N LEU A 63 26.15 6.64 -26.64
CA LEU A 63 25.13 6.18 -25.70
C LEU A 63 25.70 6.02 -24.29
N LEU A 64 26.92 5.50 -24.14
CA LEU A 64 27.56 5.38 -22.82
C LEU A 64 27.84 6.75 -22.18
N ARG A 65 28.29 7.74 -22.95
CA ARG A 65 28.49 9.11 -22.44
C ARG A 65 27.18 9.69 -21.93
N PHE A 66 26.10 9.51 -22.69
CA PHE A 66 24.78 9.98 -22.27
C PHE A 66 24.31 9.32 -20.96
N VAL A 67 24.55 8.03 -20.78
CA VAL A 67 24.25 7.31 -19.52
C VAL A 67 25.09 7.85 -18.36
N GLN A 68 26.37 8.17 -18.58
CA GLN A 68 27.25 8.77 -17.57
C GLN A 68 26.78 10.16 -17.12
N GLU A 69 26.12 10.91 -17.99
CA GLU A 69 25.53 12.22 -17.67
C GLU A 69 24.19 12.10 -16.93
N HIS A 70 23.55 10.93 -16.98
CA HIS A 70 22.24 10.67 -16.37
C HIS A 70 22.21 9.41 -15.46
N PRO A 71 23.16 9.21 -14.54
CA PRO A 71 23.31 7.93 -13.85
C PRO A 71 22.38 7.77 -12.63
N ASN A 72 21.38 8.63 -12.45
CA ASN A 72 20.70 8.78 -11.18
C ASN A 72 19.86 7.55 -10.79
N ILE A 73 20.19 6.96 -9.65
CA ILE A 73 19.38 5.96 -8.95
C ILE A 73 18.75 6.55 -7.69
N ASP A 74 17.76 5.86 -7.12
CA ASP A 74 17.24 6.17 -5.79
C ASP A 74 18.42 6.23 -4.79
N PRO A 75 18.62 7.38 -4.11
CA PRO A 75 19.78 7.59 -3.26
C PRO A 75 19.82 6.65 -2.04
N THR A 76 18.70 6.00 -1.73
CA THR A 76 18.54 5.09 -0.59
C THR A 76 18.68 3.63 -0.98
N PHE A 77 18.72 3.32 -2.29
CA PHE A 77 18.93 1.96 -2.80
C PHE A 77 20.25 1.31 -2.33
N PRO A 78 21.42 1.99 -2.33
CA PRO A 78 22.66 1.38 -1.84
C PRO A 78 22.58 0.95 -0.37
N VAL A 79 21.97 1.79 0.48
CA VAL A 79 21.79 1.50 1.91
C VAL A 79 20.81 0.34 2.11
N PHE A 80 19.74 0.30 1.33
CA PHE A 80 18.81 -0.83 1.28
C PHE A 80 19.50 -2.13 0.87
N TYR A 81 20.32 -2.10 -0.19
CA TYR A 81 21.03 -3.28 -0.67
C TYR A 81 22.02 -3.82 0.37
N GLN A 82 22.80 -2.92 1.00
CA GLN A 82 23.72 -3.30 2.08
C GLN A 82 22.97 -3.96 3.24
N TYR A 83 21.83 -3.40 3.65
CA TYR A 83 21.02 -4.01 4.71
C TYR A 83 20.54 -5.42 4.33
N CYS A 84 20.05 -5.62 3.10
CA CYS A 84 19.63 -6.93 2.61
C CYS A 84 20.80 -7.94 2.69
N ARG A 85 21.99 -7.53 2.23
CA ARG A 85 23.22 -8.33 2.32
C ARG A 85 23.57 -8.72 3.75
N ASP A 86 23.55 -7.76 4.68
CA ASP A 86 23.85 -7.99 6.09
C ASP A 86 22.84 -8.94 6.76
N LYS A 87 21.60 -8.97 6.25
CA LYS A 87 20.53 -9.87 6.70
C LYS A 87 20.49 -11.21 5.96
N GLY A 88 21.36 -11.44 4.99
CA GLY A 88 21.35 -12.66 4.18
C GLY A 88 20.16 -12.76 3.22
N MET A 89 19.55 -11.62 2.87
CA MET A 89 18.54 -11.51 1.82
C MET A 89 19.23 -11.26 0.48
N ASP A 90 18.99 -12.14 -0.49
CA ASP A 90 19.53 -11.95 -1.83
C ASP A 90 18.74 -10.86 -2.56
N VAL A 91 19.44 -10.01 -3.32
CA VAL A 91 18.82 -9.02 -4.21
C VAL A 91 19.29 -9.29 -5.63
N LYS A 92 18.36 -9.37 -6.57
CA LYS A 92 18.65 -9.50 -8.00
C LYS A 92 17.81 -8.52 -8.79
N ILE A 93 18.38 -7.99 -9.86
CA ILE A 93 17.71 -7.04 -10.75
C ILE A 93 17.17 -7.81 -11.97
N VAL A 94 15.91 -7.57 -12.32
CA VAL A 94 15.30 -8.12 -13.54
C VAL A 94 14.61 -6.97 -14.25
N SER A 95 15.15 -6.54 -15.39
CA SER A 95 14.63 -5.38 -16.13
C SER A 95 14.24 -5.77 -17.55
N ASP A 96 13.19 -5.14 -18.07
CA ASP A 96 12.89 -5.13 -19.52
C ASP A 96 13.79 -4.13 -20.27
N GLY A 97 14.69 -3.45 -19.57
CA GLY A 97 15.69 -2.53 -20.09
C GLY A 97 16.83 -3.16 -20.89
N LEU A 98 17.84 -2.35 -21.21
CA LEU A 98 19.06 -2.78 -21.91
C LEU A 98 20.24 -2.92 -20.95
N ASP A 99 20.98 -4.01 -21.09
CA ASP A 99 22.08 -4.40 -20.22
C ASP A 99 23.19 -3.35 -20.09
N PHE A 100 23.56 -2.67 -21.18
CA PHE A 100 24.70 -1.76 -21.21
C PHE A 100 24.55 -0.59 -20.21
N TYR A 101 23.36 0.04 -20.13
CA TYR A 101 23.16 1.17 -19.24
C TYR A 101 22.97 0.71 -17.80
N ILE A 102 22.30 -0.43 -17.58
CA ILE A 102 22.14 -1.00 -16.24
C ILE A 102 23.52 -1.29 -15.66
N LYS A 103 24.36 -2.00 -16.43
CA LYS A 103 25.75 -2.27 -16.06
C LYS A 103 26.51 -0.98 -15.75
N LYS A 104 26.44 0.02 -16.64
CA LYS A 104 27.20 1.26 -16.47
C LYS A 104 26.76 2.07 -15.24
N ILE A 105 25.46 2.12 -14.98
CA ILE A 105 24.91 2.81 -13.80
C ILE A 105 25.33 2.08 -12.52
N LEU A 106 25.23 0.75 -12.48
CA LEU A 106 25.69 -0.03 -11.33
C LEU A 106 27.20 0.15 -11.06
N GLU A 107 28.04 0.22 -12.11
CA GLU A 107 29.47 0.55 -11.98
C GLU A 107 29.70 1.93 -11.34
N ILE A 108 28.98 2.96 -11.80
CA ILE A 108 29.10 4.34 -11.27
C ILE A 108 28.74 4.40 -9.78
N HIS A 109 27.77 3.60 -9.35
CA HIS A 109 27.31 3.56 -7.96
C HIS A 109 27.98 2.50 -7.09
N HIS A 110 29.00 1.80 -7.61
CA HIS A 110 29.71 0.73 -6.90
C HIS A 110 28.81 -0.43 -6.47
N LEU A 111 27.91 -0.88 -7.36
CA LEU A 111 26.93 -1.95 -7.15
C LEU A 111 27.03 -3.05 -8.23
N SER A 112 28.19 -3.21 -8.86
CA SER A 112 28.40 -4.14 -9.98
C SER A 112 28.30 -5.62 -9.57
N GLU A 113 28.35 -5.92 -8.28
CA GLU A 113 28.18 -7.26 -7.73
C GLU A 113 26.73 -7.74 -7.75
N ILE A 114 25.74 -6.85 -7.94
CA ILE A 114 24.33 -7.21 -7.98
C ILE A 114 24.06 -8.00 -9.27
N PRO A 115 23.58 -9.26 -9.19
CA PRO A 115 23.18 -9.99 -10.39
C PRO A 115 22.02 -9.28 -11.07
N PHE A 116 22.12 -9.03 -12.38
CA PHE A 116 21.04 -8.45 -13.17
C PHE A 116 20.76 -9.24 -14.44
N TYR A 117 19.51 -9.19 -14.90
CA TYR A 117 19.02 -9.84 -16.10
C TYR A 117 18.21 -8.85 -16.92
N ALA A 118 18.57 -8.66 -18.19
CA ALA A 118 17.98 -7.65 -19.06
C ALA A 118 18.04 -8.06 -20.55
N ASN A 119 17.46 -7.25 -21.42
CA ASN A 119 17.69 -7.39 -22.87
C ASN A 119 19.15 -7.02 -23.18
N CYS A 120 19.74 -7.68 -24.17
CA CYS A 120 21.15 -7.47 -24.51
C CYS A 120 21.29 -6.66 -25.79
N ILE A 121 21.99 -5.53 -25.72
CA ILE A 121 22.34 -4.73 -26.90
C ILE A 121 23.74 -5.11 -27.41
N ARG A 122 23.91 -5.12 -28.73
CA ARG A 122 25.21 -5.26 -29.39
C ARG A 122 25.39 -4.14 -30.40
N PHE A 123 26.54 -3.47 -30.33
CA PHE A 123 26.95 -2.45 -31.28
C PHE A 123 27.82 -3.11 -32.36
N GLN A 124 27.45 -2.94 -33.62
CA GLN A 124 28.20 -3.43 -34.79
C GLN A 124 28.87 -2.26 -35.53
N GLU A 125 29.77 -2.59 -36.46
CA GLU A 125 30.37 -1.59 -37.35
C GLU A 125 29.30 -0.86 -38.17
N GLY A 126 29.46 0.47 -38.33
CA GLY A 126 28.54 1.31 -39.11
C GLY A 126 27.26 1.73 -38.36
N GLU A 127 27.33 1.94 -37.05
CA GLU A 127 26.20 2.38 -36.18
C GLU A 127 25.00 1.42 -36.15
N ARG A 128 25.20 0.17 -36.58
CA ARG A 128 24.14 -0.83 -36.53
C ARG A 128 24.02 -1.40 -35.12
N ILE A 129 22.80 -1.42 -34.60
CA ILE A 129 22.45 -1.95 -33.28
C ILE A 129 21.65 -3.24 -33.47
N ASP A 130 21.90 -4.24 -32.62
CA ASP A 130 21.14 -5.49 -32.51
C ASP A 130 20.68 -5.67 -31.06
N ILE A 131 19.39 -5.96 -30.85
CA ILE A 131 18.82 -6.23 -29.53
C ILE A 131 18.34 -7.68 -29.47
N SER A 132 18.87 -8.40 -28.48
CA SER A 132 18.52 -9.81 -28.23
C SER A 132 17.80 -9.99 -26.88
N PHE A 133 17.01 -11.06 -26.79
CA PHE A 133 16.08 -11.30 -25.67
C PHE A 133 16.37 -12.64 -24.97
N PRO A 134 17.57 -12.80 -24.36
CA PRO A 134 18.00 -14.09 -23.79
C PRO A 134 17.12 -14.57 -22.64
N HIS A 135 16.39 -13.65 -22.01
CA HIS A 135 15.54 -13.91 -20.86
C HIS A 135 14.04 -13.85 -21.17
N SER A 136 13.68 -13.88 -22.46
CA SER A 136 12.29 -14.02 -22.88
C SER A 136 11.73 -15.38 -22.42
N GLY A 137 10.44 -15.41 -22.08
CA GLY A 137 9.75 -16.64 -21.69
C GLY A 137 9.18 -17.32 -22.93
N GLU A 138 9.51 -18.60 -23.15
CA GLU A 138 9.02 -19.37 -24.31
C GLU A 138 7.49 -19.41 -24.38
N GLU A 139 6.82 -19.61 -23.23
CA GLU A 139 5.36 -19.62 -23.13
C GLU A 139 4.73 -18.22 -23.24
N CYS A 140 5.45 -17.18 -22.82
CA CYS A 140 4.93 -15.81 -22.81
C CYS A 140 4.98 -15.18 -24.20
N GLY A 141 6.12 -15.29 -24.89
CA GLY A 141 6.33 -14.70 -26.22
C GLY A 141 6.31 -13.16 -26.31
N LEU A 142 5.77 -12.46 -25.29
CA LEU A 142 5.54 -11.02 -25.29
C LEU A 142 6.68 -10.22 -24.63
N CYS A 143 7.23 -10.69 -23.53
CA CYS A 143 8.25 -9.95 -22.76
C CYS A 143 9.65 -10.13 -23.34
N GLY A 144 10.44 -9.05 -23.39
CA GLY A 144 11.87 -9.12 -23.70
C GLY A 144 12.63 -9.87 -22.60
N THR A 145 12.34 -9.52 -21.35
CA THR A 145 12.82 -10.19 -20.13
C THR A 145 11.63 -10.57 -19.25
N CYS A 146 11.35 -11.86 -19.12
CA CYS A 146 10.16 -12.33 -18.40
C CYS A 146 10.39 -12.37 -16.88
N LYS A 147 9.99 -11.30 -16.17
CA LYS A 147 10.11 -11.18 -14.70
C LYS A 147 9.42 -12.32 -13.93
N LYS A 148 8.24 -12.76 -14.37
CA LYS A 148 7.52 -13.91 -13.79
C LYS A 148 8.37 -15.19 -13.81
N ARG A 149 9.10 -15.45 -14.89
CA ARG A 149 9.95 -16.63 -15.04
C ARG A 149 11.05 -16.66 -13.96
N PHE A 150 11.62 -15.52 -13.60
CA PHE A 150 12.65 -15.45 -12.56
C PHE A 150 12.11 -15.76 -11.16
N ILE A 151 10.87 -15.37 -10.86
CA ILE A 151 10.20 -15.84 -9.64
C ILE A 151 10.11 -17.37 -9.68
N GLN A 152 9.54 -17.94 -10.74
CA GLN A 152 9.32 -19.38 -10.88
C GLN A 152 10.60 -20.22 -10.80
N ILE A 153 11.70 -19.76 -11.41
CA ILE A 153 13.00 -20.45 -11.36
C ILE A 153 13.54 -20.44 -9.92
N HIS A 154 13.40 -19.32 -9.21
CA HIS A 154 13.91 -19.17 -7.85
C HIS A 154 12.97 -19.76 -6.77
N ARG A 155 11.72 -20.11 -7.10
CA ARG A 155 10.76 -20.71 -6.15
C ARG A 155 11.27 -21.96 -5.42
N LYS A 156 12.15 -22.75 -6.06
CA LYS A 156 12.72 -23.95 -5.44
C LYS A 156 13.89 -23.65 -4.48
N GLU A 157 14.45 -22.45 -4.57
CA GLU A 157 15.67 -22.06 -3.85
C GLU A 157 15.37 -21.16 -2.64
N TYR A 158 14.26 -20.41 -2.68
CA TYR A 158 13.94 -19.40 -1.68
C TYR A 158 12.60 -19.71 -0.99
N ASP A 159 12.57 -19.51 0.33
CA ASP A 159 11.37 -19.67 1.15
C ASP A 159 10.36 -18.54 0.91
N SER A 160 10.85 -17.35 0.56
CA SER A 160 10.01 -16.20 0.21
C SER A 160 10.67 -15.34 -0.87
N ILE A 161 9.85 -14.86 -1.80
CA ILE A 161 10.24 -14.01 -2.92
C ILE A 161 9.39 -12.75 -2.90
N PHE A 162 10.06 -11.63 -2.67
CA PHE A 162 9.51 -10.28 -2.73
C PHE A 162 9.77 -9.68 -4.12
N PHE A 163 8.81 -8.90 -4.62
CA PHE A 163 8.98 -8.18 -5.86
C PHE A 163 8.87 -6.66 -5.64
N VAL A 164 9.79 -5.89 -6.24
CA VAL A 164 9.79 -4.41 -6.18
C VAL A 164 9.67 -3.86 -7.60
N GLY A 165 8.64 -3.05 -7.87
CA GLY A 165 8.43 -2.49 -9.20
C GLY A 165 7.42 -1.34 -9.28
N ASN A 166 7.16 -0.87 -10.50
CA ASN A 166 6.38 0.33 -10.78
C ASN A 166 5.40 0.21 -11.97
N GLY A 167 5.60 -0.77 -12.86
CA GLY A 167 5.17 -0.65 -14.25
C GLY A 167 4.30 -1.77 -14.80
N LEU A 168 3.99 -1.64 -16.08
CA LEU A 168 3.22 -2.61 -16.87
C LEU A 168 3.93 -3.98 -16.97
N SER A 169 5.25 -3.98 -17.16
CA SER A 169 6.05 -5.22 -17.30
C SER A 169 6.14 -6.03 -16.01
N ASP A 170 5.81 -5.44 -14.86
CA ASP A 170 5.89 -6.06 -13.54
C ASP A 170 4.64 -6.87 -13.16
N ARG A 171 3.52 -6.66 -13.86
CA ARG A 171 2.20 -7.20 -13.46
C ARG A 171 2.20 -8.71 -13.29
N CYS A 172 2.82 -9.43 -14.23
CA CYS A 172 2.92 -10.89 -14.17
C CYS A 172 3.80 -11.38 -13.01
N ALA A 173 4.82 -10.59 -12.63
CA ALA A 173 5.69 -10.91 -11.50
C ALA A 173 4.99 -10.63 -10.17
N ALA A 174 4.27 -9.51 -10.07
CA ALA A 174 3.48 -9.16 -8.90
C ALA A 174 2.42 -10.21 -8.55
N GLN A 175 1.80 -10.84 -9.55
CA GLN A 175 0.84 -11.94 -9.33
C GLN A 175 1.48 -13.21 -8.78
N GLU A 176 2.77 -13.43 -9.06
CA GLU A 176 3.47 -14.66 -8.72
C GLU A 176 4.28 -14.54 -7.41
N ALA A 177 4.68 -13.32 -7.02
CA ALA A 177 5.46 -13.06 -5.80
C ALA A 177 4.66 -13.32 -4.53
N ASP A 178 5.34 -13.57 -3.40
CA ASP A 178 4.66 -13.72 -2.10
C ASP A 178 4.15 -12.39 -1.57
N PHE A 179 4.87 -11.32 -1.91
CA PHE A 179 4.54 -9.97 -1.52
C PHE A 179 5.20 -8.95 -2.44
N VAL A 180 4.52 -7.81 -2.65
CA VAL A 180 4.93 -6.80 -3.63
C VAL A 180 5.14 -5.44 -2.97
N PHE A 181 6.28 -4.81 -3.23
CA PHE A 181 6.45 -3.36 -3.07
C PHE A 181 6.14 -2.73 -4.42
N ALA A 182 5.05 -1.97 -4.49
CA ALA A 182 4.55 -1.44 -5.74
C ALA A 182 4.42 0.09 -5.67
N LYS A 183 4.82 0.78 -6.73
CA LYS A 183 4.50 2.19 -6.94
C LYS A 183 3.82 2.40 -8.29
N ASP A 184 3.42 3.64 -8.55
CA ASP A 184 2.81 4.08 -9.81
C ASP A 184 1.70 3.13 -10.32
N SER A 185 1.77 2.72 -11.59
CA SER A 185 0.75 1.89 -12.23
C SER A 185 0.66 0.47 -11.68
N LEU A 186 1.77 -0.06 -11.12
CA LEU A 186 1.78 -1.38 -10.52
C LEU A 186 0.99 -1.40 -9.20
N TYR A 187 1.04 -0.32 -8.42
CA TYR A 187 0.26 -0.24 -7.18
C TYR A 187 -1.24 -0.34 -7.49
N THR A 188 -1.73 0.48 -8.43
CA THR A 188 -3.14 0.43 -8.87
C THR A 188 -3.52 -0.96 -9.36
N PHE A 189 -2.66 -1.60 -10.16
CA PHE A 189 -2.88 -2.96 -10.64
C PHE A 189 -3.00 -3.98 -9.49
N CYS A 190 -2.11 -3.90 -8.50
CA CYS A 190 -2.14 -4.78 -7.33
C CYS A 190 -3.45 -4.61 -6.54
N ILE A 191 -3.88 -3.37 -6.34
CA ILE A 191 -5.17 -3.07 -5.71
C ILE A 191 -6.31 -3.68 -6.53
N ASP A 192 -6.40 -3.44 -7.83
CA ASP A 192 -7.50 -3.94 -8.66
C ASP A 192 -7.57 -5.49 -8.74
N HIS A 193 -6.45 -6.18 -8.50
CA HIS A 193 -6.35 -7.65 -8.59
C HIS A 193 -6.19 -8.36 -7.24
N ASP A 194 -6.40 -7.67 -6.11
CA ASP A 194 -6.30 -8.24 -4.77
C ASP A 194 -4.92 -8.86 -4.45
N ILE A 195 -3.86 -8.29 -5.04
CA ILE A 195 -2.46 -8.69 -4.81
C ILE A 195 -1.97 -7.98 -3.54
N PRO A 196 -1.49 -8.71 -2.51
CA PRO A 196 -0.91 -8.11 -1.32
C PRO A 196 0.31 -7.24 -1.66
N CYS A 197 0.22 -5.95 -1.39
CA CYS A 197 1.32 -5.03 -1.64
C CYS A 197 1.43 -3.93 -0.60
N HIS A 198 2.62 -3.34 -0.51
CA HIS A 198 2.83 -2.02 0.09
C HIS A 198 3.14 -0.99 -0.97
N PHE A 199 2.52 0.19 -0.83
CA PHE A 199 2.98 1.36 -1.57
C PHE A 199 4.34 1.79 -1.03
N PHE A 200 5.27 2.13 -1.93
CA PHE A 200 6.53 2.76 -1.56
C PHE A 200 6.81 3.98 -2.42
N LYS A 201 7.40 5.02 -1.83
CA LYS A 201 7.91 6.19 -2.57
C LYS A 201 9.36 5.98 -3.04
N ASP A 202 10.18 5.44 -2.16
CA ASP A 202 11.62 5.24 -2.32
C ASP A 202 12.07 3.98 -1.55
N PHE A 203 13.33 3.58 -1.74
CA PHE A 203 13.87 2.39 -1.08
C PHE A 203 14.05 2.56 0.45
N GLN A 204 14.03 3.78 0.98
CA GLN A 204 14.04 4.02 2.43
C GLN A 204 12.75 3.53 3.06
N GLU A 205 11.61 3.74 2.41
CA GLU A 205 10.35 3.20 2.87
C GLU A 205 10.34 1.67 2.87
N ILE A 206 10.92 1.00 1.87
CA ILE A 206 11.05 -0.46 1.86
C ILE A 206 11.98 -0.91 2.99
N LEU A 207 13.11 -0.24 3.17
CA LEU A 207 14.05 -0.52 4.25
C LEU A 207 13.40 -0.38 5.63
N ASN A 208 12.53 0.61 5.81
CA ASN A 208 11.78 0.80 7.05
C ASN A 208 10.85 -0.40 7.32
N ASP A 209 10.13 -0.89 6.31
CA ASP A 209 9.32 -2.10 6.46
C ASP A 209 10.15 -3.32 6.84
N LEU A 210 11.28 -3.52 6.17
CA LEU A 210 12.17 -4.66 6.46
C LEU A 210 12.79 -4.60 7.86
N LYS A 211 12.87 -3.41 8.46
CA LYS A 211 13.36 -3.20 9.83
C LYS A 211 12.26 -3.18 10.87
N LYS A 212 11.00 -3.06 10.46
CA LYS A 212 9.89 -2.77 11.37
C LYS A 212 9.61 -3.95 12.28
N GLN A 213 9.60 -3.68 13.59
CA GLN A 213 9.06 -4.58 14.60
C GLN A 213 7.75 -4.01 15.12
N ILE A 214 6.66 -4.65 14.74
CA ILE A 214 5.33 -4.26 15.23
C ILE A 214 5.17 -4.84 16.63
N ARG A 215 5.11 -3.96 17.63
CA ARG A 215 4.82 -4.30 19.04
C ARG A 215 3.41 -3.88 19.46
N GLY A 216 2.78 -2.97 18.71
CA GLY A 216 1.42 -2.53 18.99
C GLY A 216 0.58 -2.27 17.75
N ILE A 217 -0.72 -2.41 17.92
CA ILE A 217 -1.72 -2.04 16.92
C ILE A 217 -2.76 -1.15 17.57
N ILE A 218 -2.95 0.03 16.99
CA ILE A 218 -4.07 0.91 17.34
C ILE A 218 -5.15 0.69 16.28
N PHE A 219 -6.38 0.44 16.70
CA PHE A 219 -7.51 0.28 15.79
C PHE A 219 -8.45 1.47 15.88
N ASP A 220 -9.08 1.84 14.77
CA ASP A 220 -10.43 2.39 14.85
C ASP A 220 -11.42 1.32 15.36
N LEU A 221 -12.60 1.75 15.79
CA LEU A 221 -13.61 0.88 16.36
C LEU A 221 -14.75 0.58 15.39
N ASP A 222 -15.52 1.59 14.99
CA ASP A 222 -16.77 1.44 14.24
C ASP A 222 -16.51 1.32 12.74
N GLY A 223 -16.82 0.17 12.15
CA GLY A 223 -16.46 -0.13 10.75
C GLY A 223 -15.12 -0.86 10.64
N THR A 224 -14.34 -0.95 11.72
CA THR A 224 -13.05 -1.66 11.78
C THR A 224 -13.08 -2.92 12.64
N LEU A 225 -13.54 -2.85 13.89
CA LEU A 225 -13.66 -4.02 14.79
C LEU A 225 -15.11 -4.41 15.05
N ILE A 226 -16.00 -3.42 15.10
CA ILE A 226 -17.41 -3.60 15.40
C ILE A 226 -18.28 -2.96 14.31
N GLU A 227 -19.51 -3.43 14.22
CA GLU A 227 -20.59 -2.79 13.48
C GLU A 227 -21.63 -2.26 14.45
N SER A 228 -21.90 -0.94 14.42
CA SER A 228 -22.96 -0.30 15.24
C SER A 228 -23.94 0.54 14.40
N TYR A 229 -24.01 0.29 13.09
CA TYR A 229 -24.84 1.06 12.15
C TYR A 229 -26.32 1.06 12.49
N GLU A 230 -26.87 -0.04 13.02
CA GLU A 230 -28.27 -0.09 13.43
C GLU A 230 -28.55 0.89 14.59
N ALA A 231 -27.65 0.99 15.57
CA ALA A 231 -27.78 1.94 16.66
C ALA A 231 -27.75 3.39 16.17
N ILE A 232 -26.85 3.69 15.22
CA ILE A 232 -26.76 5.02 14.59
C ILE A 232 -28.06 5.33 13.84
N TYR A 233 -28.57 4.40 13.05
CA TYR A 233 -29.80 4.58 12.28
C TYR A 233 -31.02 4.82 13.18
N LEU A 234 -31.15 4.07 14.28
CA LEU A 234 -32.25 4.28 15.24
C LEU A 234 -32.17 5.66 15.90
N GLY A 235 -30.97 6.15 16.21
CA GLY A 235 -30.76 7.51 16.70
C GLY A 235 -31.12 8.58 15.67
N LEU A 236 -30.73 8.39 14.40
CA LEU A 236 -31.14 9.28 13.32
C LEU A 236 -32.66 9.26 13.12
N LYS A 237 -33.27 8.08 13.14
CA LYS A 237 -34.73 7.92 13.00
C LYS A 237 -35.49 8.70 14.05
N GLU A 238 -35.03 8.67 15.31
CA GLU A 238 -35.61 9.46 16.39
C GLU A 238 -35.54 10.97 16.10
N CYS A 239 -34.40 11.47 15.60
CA CYS A 239 -34.28 12.87 15.18
C CYS A 239 -35.23 13.22 14.04
N PHE A 240 -35.27 12.42 12.98
CA PHE A 240 -36.16 12.66 11.84
C PHE A 240 -37.63 12.69 12.28
N GLN A 241 -38.05 11.77 13.15
CA GLN A 241 -39.39 11.76 13.73
C GLN A 241 -39.67 13.02 14.56
N TYR A 242 -38.72 13.45 15.40
CA TYR A 242 -38.87 14.67 16.21
C TYR A 242 -39.09 15.93 15.36
N PHE A 243 -38.40 16.04 14.22
CA PHE A 243 -38.54 17.17 13.29
C PHE A 243 -39.62 16.94 12.22
N CYS A 244 -40.43 15.89 12.33
CA CYS A 244 -41.47 15.54 11.35
C CYS A 244 -40.94 15.39 9.91
N LYS A 245 -39.71 14.87 9.75
CA LYS A 245 -39.08 14.58 8.45
C LYS A 245 -39.12 13.08 8.14
N GLU A 246 -39.19 12.72 6.86
CA GLU A 246 -39.09 11.33 6.41
C GLU A 246 -37.62 10.88 6.38
N ILE A 247 -37.33 9.71 6.96
CA ILE A 247 -35.99 9.12 6.94
C ILE A 247 -35.81 8.19 5.74
N PHE A 248 -34.61 8.19 5.16
CA PHE A 248 -34.18 7.23 4.15
C PHE A 248 -34.17 5.78 4.70
N PRO A 249 -34.25 4.74 3.84
CA PRO A 249 -34.21 3.35 4.30
C PRO A 249 -32.82 2.96 4.83
N PHE A 250 -32.77 2.04 5.81
CA PHE A 250 -31.52 1.64 6.49
C PHE A 250 -30.37 1.28 5.54
N ARG A 251 -30.66 0.63 4.41
CA ARG A 251 -29.67 0.23 3.40
C ARG A 251 -28.85 1.41 2.84
N ASP A 252 -29.39 2.62 2.89
CA ASP A 252 -28.75 3.82 2.35
C ASP A 252 -27.90 4.55 3.41
N LEU A 253 -27.90 4.10 4.67
CA LEU A 253 -27.20 4.79 5.77
C LEU A 253 -25.74 5.11 5.45
N LYS A 254 -24.99 4.15 4.90
CA LYS A 254 -23.56 4.32 4.62
C LYS A 254 -23.27 5.49 3.66
N ILE A 255 -24.21 5.83 2.77
CA ILE A 255 -24.09 6.96 1.83
C ILE A 255 -24.05 8.30 2.58
N TYR A 256 -24.75 8.35 3.72
CA TYR A 256 -24.95 9.57 4.49
C TYR A 256 -24.02 9.70 5.70
N LEU A 257 -23.32 8.65 6.12
CA LEU A 257 -22.36 8.75 7.22
C LEU A 257 -21.19 9.66 6.85
N LYS A 258 -20.78 10.50 7.80
CA LYS A 258 -19.60 11.38 7.72
C LYS A 258 -18.65 11.09 8.87
N ALA A 259 -17.55 11.84 8.93
CA ALA A 259 -16.48 11.66 9.92
C ALA A 259 -16.94 11.82 11.39
N ASP A 260 -18.04 12.54 11.63
CA ASP A 260 -18.65 12.70 12.95
C ASP A 260 -20.18 12.90 12.87
N LEU A 261 -20.82 12.93 14.06
CA LEU A 261 -22.26 13.06 14.22
C LEU A 261 -22.79 14.40 13.70
N GLU A 262 -22.06 15.50 13.91
CA GLU A 262 -22.50 16.84 13.53
C GLU A 262 -22.48 16.99 12.00
N ALA A 263 -21.40 16.55 11.36
CA ALA A 263 -21.28 16.49 9.91
C ALA A 263 -22.35 15.59 9.28
N THR A 264 -22.68 14.47 9.94
CA THR A 264 -23.76 13.58 9.49
C THR A 264 -25.13 14.28 9.54
N LEU A 265 -25.46 14.92 10.67
CA LEU A 265 -26.75 15.61 10.88
C LEU A 265 -26.92 16.85 10.00
N SER A 266 -25.83 17.59 9.75
CA SER A 266 -25.84 18.85 8.97
C SER A 266 -26.27 18.68 7.51
N GLN A 267 -26.33 17.43 7.00
CA GLN A 267 -26.87 17.13 5.68
C GLN A 267 -28.41 17.19 5.63
N PHE A 268 -29.08 17.06 6.78
CA PHE A 268 -30.53 16.89 6.86
C PHE A 268 -31.23 17.99 7.66
N PHE A 269 -30.47 18.71 8.47
CA PHE A 269 -30.96 19.63 9.47
C PHE A 269 -30.26 21.00 9.34
N SER A 270 -31.00 22.07 9.59
CA SER A 270 -30.41 23.41 9.68
C SER A 270 -29.46 23.49 10.90
N PRO A 271 -28.53 24.46 10.97
CA PRO A 271 -27.64 24.60 12.13
C PRO A 271 -28.36 24.65 13.48
N GLU A 272 -29.54 25.30 13.56
CA GLU A 272 -30.35 25.34 14.78
C GLU A 272 -30.98 23.97 15.11
N GLU A 273 -31.46 23.25 14.09
CA GLU A 273 -32.01 21.91 14.24
C GLU A 273 -30.92 20.91 14.68
N VAL A 274 -29.70 21.01 14.14
CA VAL A 274 -28.56 20.15 14.51
C VAL A 274 -28.26 20.24 16.00
N LEU A 275 -28.23 21.45 16.57
CA LEU A 275 -27.99 21.65 18.02
C LEU A 275 -29.04 20.93 18.88
N LYS A 276 -30.29 20.86 18.41
CA LYS A 276 -31.39 20.13 19.08
C LYS A 276 -31.37 18.62 18.78
N ALA A 277 -30.93 18.22 17.59
CA ALA A 277 -30.87 16.83 17.13
C ALA A 277 -29.78 16.03 17.86
N ILE A 278 -28.61 16.65 18.14
CA ILE A 278 -27.49 15.99 18.82
C ILE A 278 -27.90 15.31 20.14
N PRO A 279 -28.55 15.98 21.11
CA PRO A 279 -28.96 15.33 22.35
C PRO A 279 -30.02 14.23 22.15
N ILE A 280 -30.93 14.40 21.18
CA ILE A 280 -31.96 13.39 20.85
C ILE A 280 -31.29 12.12 20.33
N MET A 281 -30.41 12.25 19.33
CA MET A 281 -29.65 11.14 18.76
C MET A 281 -28.85 10.44 19.86
N ARG A 282 -28.10 11.20 20.67
CA ARG A 282 -27.25 10.63 21.72
C ARG A 282 -28.05 9.86 22.75
N LYS A 283 -29.19 10.38 23.20
CA LYS A 283 -30.07 9.68 24.14
C LYS A 283 -30.54 8.36 23.55
N LYS A 284 -31.04 8.38 22.31
CA LYS A 284 -31.52 7.17 21.67
C LYS A 284 -30.41 6.16 21.42
N TYR A 285 -29.24 6.63 21.00
CA TYR A 285 -28.06 5.80 20.82
C TYR A 285 -27.67 5.10 22.13
N GLU A 286 -27.60 5.85 23.23
CA GLU A 286 -27.26 5.32 24.57
C GLU A 286 -28.22 4.23 25.05
N GLU A 287 -29.51 4.33 24.71
CA GLU A 287 -30.51 3.29 25.03
C GLU A 287 -30.26 1.96 24.30
N VAL A 288 -29.71 1.98 23.08
CA VAL A 288 -29.73 0.82 22.17
C VAL A 288 -28.35 0.29 21.79
N TYR A 289 -27.28 1.08 21.91
CA TYR A 289 -26.00 0.77 21.27
C TYR A 289 -25.39 -0.57 21.70
N LEU A 290 -25.52 -0.96 22.97
CA LEU A 290 -24.96 -2.23 23.47
C LEU A 290 -25.57 -3.43 22.73
N HIS A 291 -26.90 -3.49 22.65
CA HIS A 291 -27.62 -4.60 22.02
C HIS A 291 -27.58 -4.59 20.49
N LYS A 292 -27.14 -3.46 19.91
CA LYS A 292 -27.06 -3.22 18.46
C LYS A 292 -25.61 -3.09 17.96
N THR A 293 -24.66 -3.56 18.77
CA THR A 293 -23.24 -3.60 18.44
C THR A 293 -22.77 -5.04 18.40
N HIS A 294 -22.13 -5.42 17.30
CA HIS A 294 -21.56 -6.76 17.13
C HIS A 294 -20.14 -6.68 16.55
N PHE A 295 -19.33 -7.70 16.76
CA PHE A 295 -18.04 -7.82 16.09
C PHE A 295 -18.22 -7.95 14.58
N LEU A 296 -17.32 -7.32 13.83
CA LEU A 296 -17.12 -7.70 12.44
C LEU A 296 -16.56 -9.12 12.35
N ASN A 297 -16.82 -9.78 11.21
CA ASN A 297 -16.40 -11.16 10.99
C ASN A 297 -14.88 -11.33 11.20
N GLY A 298 -14.51 -12.18 12.16
CA GLY A 298 -13.12 -12.50 12.49
C GLY A 298 -12.43 -11.51 13.43
N ALA A 299 -13.05 -10.38 13.78
CA ALA A 299 -12.42 -9.38 14.64
C ALA A 299 -12.04 -9.95 16.01
N GLN A 300 -12.95 -10.64 16.69
CA GLN A 300 -12.69 -11.22 18.01
C GLN A 300 -11.54 -12.24 17.99
N GLU A 301 -11.51 -13.10 16.96
CA GLU A 301 -10.46 -14.12 16.82
C GLU A 301 -9.09 -13.50 16.53
N VAL A 302 -9.05 -12.46 15.68
CA VAL A 302 -7.83 -11.70 15.40
C VAL A 302 -7.33 -11.02 16.67
N LEU A 303 -8.18 -10.30 17.40
CA LEU A 303 -7.78 -9.64 18.66
C LEU A 303 -7.22 -10.65 19.68
N ARG A 304 -7.87 -11.81 19.82
CA ARG A 304 -7.42 -12.90 20.70
C ARG A 304 -6.04 -13.40 20.29
N ARG A 305 -5.82 -13.64 18.99
CA ARG A 305 -4.52 -14.09 18.47
C ARG A 305 -3.43 -13.06 18.68
N LEU A 306 -3.68 -11.79 18.33
CA LEU A 306 -2.73 -10.70 18.51
C LEU A 306 -2.28 -10.56 19.97
N ARG A 307 -3.21 -10.71 20.91
CA ARG A 307 -2.91 -10.72 22.34
C ARG A 307 -2.01 -11.90 22.74
N LEU A 308 -2.28 -13.11 22.21
CA LEU A 308 -1.44 -14.29 22.45
C LEU A 308 -0.03 -14.13 21.86
N ASP A 309 0.08 -13.42 20.74
CA ASP A 309 1.35 -13.06 20.09
C ASP A 309 2.09 -11.92 20.84
N GLY A 310 1.54 -11.43 21.96
CA GLY A 310 2.17 -10.41 22.82
C GLY A 310 2.06 -8.97 22.31
N ILE A 311 1.20 -8.72 21.32
CA ILE A 311 1.01 -7.41 20.72
C ILE A 311 0.10 -6.54 21.60
N LEU A 312 0.53 -5.32 21.87
CA LEU A 312 -0.27 -4.34 22.60
C LEU A 312 -1.39 -3.80 21.70
N LEU A 313 -2.61 -3.73 22.24
CA LEU A 313 -3.76 -3.26 21.48
C LEU A 313 -4.25 -1.93 22.03
N GLY A 314 -4.52 -0.98 21.14
CA GLY A 314 -5.11 0.32 21.45
C GLY A 314 -6.33 0.62 20.58
N ILE A 315 -7.17 1.56 21.02
CA ILE A 315 -8.28 2.12 20.22
C ILE A 315 -8.12 3.63 20.08
N ALA A 316 -8.34 4.15 18.87
CA ALA A 316 -8.48 5.58 18.57
C ALA A 316 -9.71 5.81 17.67
N SER A 317 -10.82 6.29 18.26
CA SER A 317 -12.11 6.39 17.56
C SER A 317 -12.82 7.73 17.75
N ASN A 318 -13.52 8.21 16.71
CA ASN A 318 -14.40 9.38 16.81
C ASN A 318 -15.70 9.10 17.58
N LYS A 319 -15.95 7.84 17.97
CA LYS A 319 -16.98 7.50 18.94
C LYS A 319 -16.60 8.05 20.32
N PHE A 320 -17.57 8.62 21.05
CA PHE A 320 -17.33 9.10 22.42
C PHE A 320 -16.71 8.02 23.30
N GLY A 321 -15.63 8.36 24.02
CA GLY A 321 -14.83 7.41 24.77
C GLY A 321 -15.64 6.52 25.71
N ARG A 322 -16.65 7.08 26.39
CA ARG A 322 -17.54 6.31 27.28
C ARG A 322 -18.30 5.19 26.55
N PHE A 323 -18.74 5.45 25.31
CA PHE A 323 -19.46 4.45 24.50
C PHE A 323 -18.50 3.42 23.91
N SER A 324 -17.28 3.82 23.55
CA SER A 324 -16.23 2.89 23.11
C SER A 324 -15.89 1.89 24.21
N ARG A 325 -15.60 2.39 25.42
CA ARG A 325 -15.31 1.56 26.61
C ARG A 325 -16.50 0.69 27.00
N GLY A 326 -17.72 1.23 26.96
CA GLY A 326 -18.94 0.47 27.25
C GLY A 326 -19.20 -0.67 26.26
N ALA A 327 -19.00 -0.42 24.97
CA ALA A 327 -19.17 -1.44 23.92
C ALA A 327 -18.14 -2.58 24.07
N LEU A 328 -16.86 -2.26 24.27
CA LEU A 328 -15.81 -3.27 24.48
C LEU A 328 -16.05 -4.11 25.74
N LEU A 329 -16.60 -3.49 26.80
CA LEU A 329 -16.93 -4.19 28.04
C LEU A 329 -18.07 -5.17 27.83
N HIS A 330 -19.13 -4.72 27.13
CA HIS A 330 -20.26 -5.57 26.79
C HIS A 330 -19.88 -6.74 25.89
N LEU A 331 -18.95 -6.52 24.96
CA LEU A 331 -18.42 -7.56 24.06
C LEU A 331 -17.38 -8.48 24.74
N GLY A 332 -17.01 -8.20 26.00
CA GLY A 332 -16.10 -9.05 26.78
C GLY A 332 -14.64 -9.01 26.31
N VAL A 333 -14.18 -7.89 25.74
CA VAL A 333 -12.80 -7.73 25.24
C VAL A 333 -12.08 -6.49 25.79
N SER A 334 -12.66 -5.77 26.74
CA SER A 334 -12.02 -4.57 27.33
C SER A 334 -10.61 -4.83 27.86
N ASP A 335 -10.37 -6.00 28.45
CA ASP A 335 -9.09 -6.42 29.02
C ASP A 335 -8.03 -6.75 27.97
N TYR A 336 -8.38 -6.72 26.67
CA TYR A 336 -7.44 -6.94 25.58
C TYR A 336 -6.69 -5.64 25.24
N PHE A 337 -7.29 -4.49 25.55
CA PHE A 337 -6.77 -3.18 25.14
C PHE A 337 -6.02 -2.52 26.28
N LYS A 338 -4.78 -2.12 26.00
CA LYS A 338 -3.95 -1.32 26.89
C LYS A 338 -4.42 0.14 26.95
N SER A 339 -5.02 0.61 25.86
CA SER A 339 -5.46 2.00 25.69
C SER A 339 -6.78 2.06 24.91
N VAL A 340 -7.71 2.90 25.35
CA VAL A 340 -8.99 3.13 24.65
C VAL A 340 -9.32 4.62 24.66
N ILE A 341 -8.91 5.31 23.60
CA ILE A 341 -9.12 6.74 23.40
C ILE A 341 -10.29 6.96 22.43
N GLY A 342 -11.30 7.68 22.90
CA GLY A 342 -12.43 8.11 22.06
C GLY A 342 -12.60 9.62 22.05
N ALA A 343 -13.63 10.08 21.34
CA ALA A 343 -13.96 11.50 21.28
C ALA A 343 -14.24 12.06 22.69
N GLY A 344 -13.71 13.25 22.95
CA GLY A 344 -13.80 13.93 24.24
C GLY A 344 -12.74 13.53 25.27
N ASP A 345 -11.94 12.49 25.01
CA ASP A 345 -10.80 12.13 25.88
C ASP A 345 -9.56 12.99 25.57
N VAL A 346 -9.50 13.61 24.38
CA VAL A 346 -8.41 14.48 23.90
C VAL A 346 -8.96 15.79 23.31
N PRO A 347 -8.14 16.85 23.17
CA PRO A 347 -8.61 18.15 22.69
C PRO A 347 -9.16 18.15 21.25
N ARG A 348 -8.56 17.35 20.36
CA ARG A 348 -8.96 17.28 18.95
C ARG A 348 -9.19 15.84 18.53
N ASN A 349 -10.28 15.61 17.79
CA ASN A 349 -10.65 14.29 17.27
C ASN A 349 -9.96 14.00 15.93
N LYS A 350 -10.13 12.80 15.38
CA LYS A 350 -9.64 12.49 14.03
C LYS A 350 -10.28 13.46 13.00
N PRO A 351 -9.51 14.02 12.05
CA PRO A 351 -8.22 13.55 11.53
C PRO A 351 -6.96 14.01 12.29
N PHE A 352 -7.08 14.72 13.42
CA PHE A 352 -5.91 15.14 14.19
C PHE A 352 -5.26 13.95 14.93
N PRO A 353 -3.92 13.93 15.09
CA PRO A 353 -3.20 12.77 15.61
C PRO A 353 -3.31 12.59 17.13
N ASP A 354 -3.98 13.50 17.83
CA ASP A 354 -4.02 13.58 19.31
C ASP A 354 -4.46 12.26 19.96
N MET A 355 -5.45 11.57 19.38
CA MET A 355 -5.91 10.26 19.89
C MET A 355 -4.84 9.18 19.77
N ILE A 356 -4.12 9.14 18.63
CA ILE A 356 -3.05 8.17 18.40
C ILE A 356 -1.87 8.46 19.34
N HIS A 357 -1.47 9.73 19.49
CA HIS A 357 -0.40 10.10 20.43
C HIS A 357 -0.74 9.75 21.88
N ALA A 358 -1.98 9.97 22.31
CA ALA A 358 -2.44 9.55 23.62
C ALA A 358 -2.38 8.02 23.78
N ALA A 359 -2.81 7.27 22.75
CA ALA A 359 -2.77 5.82 22.78
C ALA A 359 -1.34 5.26 22.82
N LEU A 360 -0.42 5.76 21.99
CA LEU A 360 1.00 5.39 22.02
C LEU A 360 1.62 5.62 23.39
N LYS A 361 1.32 6.76 24.02
CA LYS A 361 1.81 7.08 25.37
C LYS A 361 1.30 6.10 26.42
N GLU A 362 0.03 5.71 26.39
CA GLU A 362 -0.54 4.71 27.32
C GLU A 362 0.00 3.30 27.05
N MET A 363 0.36 3.01 25.80
CA MET A 363 0.96 1.75 25.37
C MET A 363 2.46 1.68 25.61
N ASP A 364 3.12 2.79 25.92
CA ASP A 364 4.59 2.91 26.04
C ASP A 364 5.30 2.44 24.75
N LEU A 365 4.84 2.97 23.61
CA LEU A 365 5.38 2.65 22.29
C LEU A 365 5.78 3.90 21.52
N LEU A 366 6.80 3.74 20.68
CA LEU A 366 7.15 4.72 19.65
C LEU A 366 6.29 4.53 18.40
N PRO A 367 6.06 5.59 17.59
CA PRO A 367 5.32 5.50 16.32
C PRO A 367 5.78 4.37 15.39
N GLU A 368 7.09 4.16 15.29
CA GLU A 368 7.71 3.12 14.46
C GLU A 368 7.42 1.69 14.92
N GLU A 369 7.08 1.50 16.20
CA GLU A 369 6.74 0.19 16.80
C GLU A 369 5.25 -0.16 16.65
N ALA A 370 4.46 0.76 16.09
CA ALA A 370 3.02 0.61 15.95
C ALA A 370 2.53 0.78 14.50
N ILE A 371 1.33 0.25 14.27
CA ILE A 371 0.54 0.51 13.07
C ILE A 371 -0.87 0.96 13.47
N PHE A 372 -1.52 1.71 12.60
CA PHE A 372 -2.91 2.10 12.75
C PHE A 372 -3.79 1.35 11.75
N VAL A 373 -4.90 0.78 12.22
CA VAL A 373 -5.85 0.03 11.38
C VAL A 373 -7.18 0.76 11.39
N GLY A 374 -7.72 1.11 10.22
CA GLY A 374 -8.98 1.84 10.11
C GLY A 374 -9.66 1.64 8.76
N ASP A 375 -10.91 2.06 8.63
CA ASP A 375 -11.78 1.84 7.46
C ASP A 375 -12.11 3.11 6.67
N THR A 376 -11.55 4.25 7.05
CA THR A 376 -11.86 5.54 6.43
C THR A 376 -10.64 6.31 5.93
N LEU A 377 -10.86 7.25 5.00
CA LEU A 377 -9.84 8.22 4.59
C LEU A 377 -9.35 9.07 5.76
N THR A 378 -10.24 9.38 6.71
CA THR A 378 -9.91 10.07 7.97
C THR A 378 -8.91 9.26 8.79
N ASP A 379 -9.03 7.93 8.82
CA ASP A 379 -8.06 7.08 9.53
C ASP A 379 -6.68 7.11 8.88
N ILE A 380 -6.65 7.05 7.54
CA ILE A 380 -5.41 7.16 6.76
C ILE A 380 -4.72 8.50 7.04
N GLU A 381 -5.47 9.58 7.04
CA GLU A 381 -4.95 10.91 7.35
C GLU A 381 -4.43 10.99 8.80
N THR A 382 -5.21 10.50 9.76
CA THR A 382 -4.86 10.52 11.19
C THR A 382 -3.56 9.77 11.46
N GLY A 383 -3.45 8.53 10.97
CA GLY A 383 -2.27 7.71 11.17
C GLY A 383 -1.03 8.31 10.54
N LYS A 384 -1.14 8.87 9.33
CA LYS A 384 -0.04 9.59 8.67
C LYS A 384 0.40 10.83 9.44
N GLN A 385 -0.54 11.64 9.94
CA GLN A 385 -0.21 12.80 10.78
C GLN A 385 0.47 12.40 12.09
N ALA A 386 0.19 11.20 12.61
CA ALA A 386 0.81 10.64 13.80
C ALA A 386 2.15 9.91 13.51
N GLY A 387 2.57 9.82 12.25
CA GLY A 387 3.79 9.10 11.86
C GLY A 387 3.67 7.58 11.85
N LEU A 388 2.45 7.04 11.83
CA LEU A 388 2.19 5.60 11.79
C LEU A 388 1.96 5.11 10.35
N ASP A 389 2.41 3.89 10.09
CA ASP A 389 1.89 3.14 8.94
C ASP A 389 0.42 2.83 9.15
N VAL A 390 -0.37 3.07 8.11
CA VAL A 390 -1.82 2.81 8.12
C VAL A 390 -2.15 1.59 7.28
N TYR A 391 -2.85 0.65 7.89
CA TYR A 391 -3.43 -0.51 7.23
C TYR A 391 -4.93 -0.27 7.09
N ALA A 392 -5.36 0.07 5.88
CA ALA A 392 -6.74 0.40 5.59
C ALA A 392 -7.57 -0.88 5.36
N LEU A 393 -8.79 -0.91 5.87
CA LEU A 393 -9.71 -2.04 5.81
C LEU A 393 -11.03 -1.63 5.13
N PRO A 394 -11.41 -2.19 3.97
CA PRO A 394 -12.59 -1.76 3.21
C PRO A 394 -13.91 -2.36 3.74
N THR A 395 -14.12 -2.33 5.06
CA THR A 395 -15.34 -2.83 5.74
C THR A 395 -16.33 -1.72 6.08
N GLY A 396 -15.85 -0.48 6.08
CA GLY A 396 -16.55 0.74 6.42
C GLY A 396 -17.54 1.26 5.38
N PHE A 397 -17.61 2.58 5.29
CA PHE A 397 -18.37 3.31 4.28
C PHE A 397 -17.52 3.83 3.11
N HIS A 398 -16.18 3.84 3.22
CA HIS A 398 -15.30 4.08 2.08
C HIS A 398 -15.00 2.76 1.35
N SER A 399 -15.07 2.80 0.03
CA SER A 399 -14.70 1.68 -0.83
C SER A 399 -13.19 1.47 -0.84
N LYS A 400 -12.78 0.25 -1.22
CA LYS A 400 -11.38 -0.09 -1.51
C LYS A 400 -10.69 0.90 -2.46
N LYS A 401 -11.38 1.37 -3.50
CA LYS A 401 -10.83 2.33 -4.46
C LYS A 401 -10.63 3.70 -3.83
N GLU A 402 -11.55 4.17 -3.01
CA GLU A 402 -11.41 5.43 -2.28
C GLU A 402 -10.25 5.34 -1.28
N LEU A 403 -10.20 4.29 -0.47
CA LEU A 403 -9.09 4.08 0.48
C LEU A 403 -7.73 4.03 -0.20
N ALA A 404 -7.63 3.37 -1.36
CA ALA A 404 -6.38 3.30 -2.12
C ALA A 404 -5.86 4.68 -2.58
N GLN A 405 -6.74 5.66 -2.84
CA GLN A 405 -6.34 7.04 -3.16
C GLN A 405 -5.60 7.72 -2.01
N GLY A 406 -5.95 7.35 -0.77
CA GLY A 406 -5.24 7.76 0.43
C GLY A 406 -3.82 7.20 0.53
N LYS A 407 -3.42 6.27 -0.35
CA LYS A 407 -2.12 5.56 -0.33
C LYS A 407 -1.76 5.07 1.07
N PRO A 408 -2.61 4.24 1.72
CA PRO A 408 -2.26 3.61 2.98
C PRO A 408 -1.02 2.73 2.76
N ARG A 409 -0.29 2.42 3.84
CA ARG A 409 0.86 1.50 3.74
C ARG A 409 0.41 0.16 3.18
N ARG A 410 -0.75 -0.31 3.64
CA ARG A 410 -1.39 -1.53 3.17
C ARG A 410 -2.89 -1.36 3.05
N LEU A 411 -3.47 -1.99 2.04
CA LEU A 411 -4.91 -2.23 1.98
C LEU A 411 -5.18 -3.70 2.28
N LEU A 412 -5.88 -3.98 3.39
CA LEU A 412 -6.23 -5.33 3.82
C LEU A 412 -7.46 -5.82 3.06
N ARG A 413 -7.51 -7.11 2.71
CA ARG A 413 -8.76 -7.71 2.22
C ARG A 413 -9.74 -7.99 3.34
N ASN A 414 -9.21 -8.31 4.53
CA ASN A 414 -9.95 -8.60 5.74
C ASN A 414 -9.03 -8.51 6.98
N LEU A 415 -9.60 -8.49 8.18
CA LEU A 415 -8.84 -8.41 9.43
C LEU A 415 -7.92 -9.61 9.67
N GLN A 416 -8.27 -10.79 9.15
CA GLN A 416 -7.50 -12.03 9.36
C GLN A 416 -6.09 -11.95 8.76
N GLU A 417 -5.85 -11.04 7.81
CA GLU A 417 -4.50 -10.76 7.32
C GLU A 417 -3.56 -10.23 8.40
N LEU A 418 -4.04 -9.50 9.40
CA LEU A 418 -3.21 -8.93 10.47
C LEU A 418 -2.42 -10.01 11.23
N GLY A 419 -3.04 -11.17 11.49
CA GLY A 419 -2.38 -12.28 12.18
C GLY A 419 -1.23 -12.90 11.38
N ARG A 420 -1.17 -12.68 10.06
CA ARG A 420 -0.04 -13.12 9.21
C ARG A 420 1.08 -12.09 9.18
N ILE A 421 0.75 -10.81 9.25
CA ILE A 421 1.73 -9.72 9.06
C ILE A 421 2.74 -9.65 10.20
N ILE A 422 2.29 -9.90 11.44
CA ILE A 422 3.16 -9.84 12.63
C ILE A 422 4.13 -11.02 12.66
N ASN A 423 3.70 -12.17 12.14
CA ASN A 423 4.54 -13.38 12.01
C ASN A 423 5.53 -13.31 10.82
N HIS A 424 5.34 -12.36 9.91
CA HIS A 424 6.26 -12.05 8.81
C HIS A 424 7.09 -10.79 9.09
N SER A 425 7.32 -10.44 10.36
CA SER A 425 8.42 -9.52 10.69
C SER A 425 9.64 -9.99 9.89
N PHE A 426 10.17 -9.12 9.02
CA PHE A 426 11.15 -9.43 7.96
C PHE A 426 12.55 -9.78 8.54
N SER A 427 12.57 -10.36 9.72
CA SER A 427 13.71 -10.64 10.59
C SER A 427 14.11 -12.11 10.60
#